data_AF-A0A8H3LML6-F1
#
_entry.id   AF-A0A8H3LML6-F1
#
_cell.length_a   1.000
_cell.length_b   1.000
_cell.length_c   1.000
_cell.angle_alpha   90.00
_cell.angle_beta   90.00
_cell.angle_gamma   90.00
#
_symmetry.space_group_name_H-M   'P 1'
#
loop_
_entity.id
_entity.type
_entity.pdbx_description
1 polymer ?
#
loop_
_entity_poly.entity_id
_entity_poly.type
_entity_poly.pdbx_seq_one_letter_code
_entity_poly.pdbx_strand_id
1 'polypeptide(L)'
;MSKWVGKIPRSDENPAYAFNIPIFGHKYKENPYIPQLISASRQKIKEVYQTELHRKEQIKTAIAVKCSYSCSRRKIDGSTYTDYMYLYHRSGMRPILSEGDIDEHITRSVGELDAQVEEVLLRGSGYTLLGILTIYIETIKVL
;
A
#
# COMPACT_ATOMS: atom_id res chain seq x y z
N MET A 1 -5.92 -16.26 1.27
CA MET A 1 -4.53 -16.44 1.75
C MET A 1 -3.61 -15.52 0.96
N SER A 2 -2.57 -14.97 1.59
CA SER A 2 -1.53 -14.19 0.90
C SER A 2 -0.71 -15.11 -0.02
N LYS A 3 -0.44 -14.66 -1.24
CA LYS A 3 0.31 -15.37 -2.28
C LYS A 3 1.69 -14.79 -2.50
N TRP A 4 1.88 -13.53 -2.15
CA TRP A 4 3.17 -12.89 -2.18
C TRP A 4 3.25 -11.80 -1.10
N VAL A 5 4.44 -11.68 -0.51
CA VAL A 5 4.77 -10.68 0.49
C VAL A 5 6.09 -10.03 0.07
N GLY A 6 6.05 -8.73 -0.21
CA GLY A 6 7.23 -7.92 -0.48
C GLY A 6 7.58 -7.08 0.74
N LYS A 7 8.79 -7.27 1.29
CA LYS A 7 9.34 -6.31 2.27
C LYS A 7 9.84 -5.09 1.50
N ILE A 8 9.47 -3.90 1.95
CA ILE A 8 9.88 -2.66 1.31
C ILE A 8 11.16 -2.19 2.00
N PRO A 9 12.29 -2.09 1.28
CA PRO A 9 13.53 -1.57 1.83
C PRO A 9 13.38 -0.13 2.29
N ARG A 10 14.26 0.29 3.18
CA ARG A 10 14.41 1.70 3.49
C ARG A 10 15.11 2.42 2.33
N SER A 11 14.90 3.74 2.23
CA SER A 11 15.46 4.55 1.14
C SER A 11 16.99 4.54 1.09
N ASP A 12 17.65 4.36 2.23
CA ASP A 12 19.11 4.24 2.36
C ASP A 12 19.66 2.86 1.95
N GLU A 13 18.79 1.84 1.91
CA GLU A 13 19.15 0.48 1.49
C GLU A 13 18.98 0.26 -0.01
N ASN A 14 17.99 0.92 -0.64
CA ASN A 14 17.71 0.76 -2.06
C ASN A 14 17.17 2.06 -2.70
N PRO A 15 17.91 2.68 -3.64
CA PRO A 15 17.49 3.91 -4.32
C PRO A 15 16.16 3.82 -5.08
N ALA A 16 15.74 2.61 -5.50
CA ALA A 16 14.42 2.42 -6.12
C ALA A 16 13.26 2.75 -5.17
N TYR A 17 13.54 2.80 -3.86
CA TYR A 17 12.61 3.17 -2.79
C TYR A 17 12.98 4.51 -2.15
N ALA A 18 13.64 5.41 -2.89
CA ALA A 18 13.97 6.77 -2.41
C ALA A 18 12.73 7.58 -1.99
N PHE A 19 11.55 7.23 -2.51
CA PHE A 19 10.28 7.80 -2.07
C PHE A 19 9.88 7.42 -0.65
N ASN A 20 10.39 6.31 -0.11
CA ASN A 20 9.95 5.72 1.17
C ASN A 20 10.61 6.38 2.39
N ILE A 21 10.49 7.71 2.46
CA ILE A 21 11.00 8.55 3.56
C ILE A 21 9.83 9.05 4.42
N PRO A 22 10.06 9.77 5.52
CA PRO A 22 8.96 10.41 6.23
C PRO A 22 8.32 11.57 5.44
N ILE A 23 6.98 11.59 5.33
CA ILE A 23 6.22 12.67 4.68
C ILE A 23 5.05 13.13 5.55
N PHE A 24 4.94 14.44 5.73
CA PHE A 24 3.83 15.08 6.44
C PHE A 24 2.56 15.05 5.60
N GLY A 25 1.40 14.87 6.25
CA GLY A 25 0.14 14.63 5.54
C GLY A 25 -0.22 15.66 4.46
N HIS A 26 -0.02 16.96 4.72
CA HIS A 26 -0.33 18.02 3.75
C HIS A 26 0.54 17.98 2.48
N LYS A 27 1.70 17.30 2.52
CA LYS A 27 2.62 17.16 1.37
C LYS A 27 2.40 15.85 0.60
N TYR A 28 1.58 14.94 1.11
CA TYR A 28 1.42 13.60 0.51
C TYR A 28 0.96 13.66 -0.95
N LYS A 29 0.03 14.58 -1.26
CA LYS A 29 -0.48 14.78 -2.63
C LYS A 29 0.58 15.18 -3.65
N GLU A 30 1.64 15.85 -3.20
CA GLU A 30 2.73 16.29 -4.08
C GLU A 30 3.61 15.11 -4.51
N ASN A 31 3.70 14.07 -3.67
CA ASN A 31 4.54 12.91 -3.91
C ASN A 31 3.95 11.64 -3.28
N PRO A 32 2.88 11.06 -3.85
CA PRO A 32 2.17 9.93 -3.26
C PRO A 32 2.98 8.64 -3.34
N TYR A 33 2.97 7.86 -2.25
CA TYR A 33 3.85 6.68 -2.13
C TYR A 33 3.27 5.45 -2.82
N ILE A 34 1.94 5.32 -2.85
CA ILE A 34 1.28 4.13 -3.40
C ILE A 34 1.54 3.99 -4.91
N PRO A 35 1.37 5.03 -5.75
CA PRO A 35 1.70 4.92 -7.18
C PRO A 35 3.15 4.53 -7.44
N GLN A 36 4.09 5.09 -6.66
CA GLN A 36 5.52 4.80 -6.81
C GLN A 36 5.86 3.36 -6.40
N LEU A 37 5.33 2.89 -5.27
CA LEU A 37 5.48 1.51 -4.82
C LEU A 37 4.93 0.51 -5.84
N ILE A 38 3.71 0.76 -6.33
CA ILE A 38 3.06 -0.15 -7.28
C ILE A 38 3.76 -0.11 -8.63
N SER A 39 4.27 1.06 -9.06
CA SER A 39 5.13 1.16 -10.26
C SER A 39 6.39 0.30 -10.12
N ALA A 40 7.13 0.45 -9.01
CA ALA A 40 8.34 -0.34 -8.75
C ALA A 40 8.08 -1.85 -8.61
N SER A 41 6.90 -2.23 -8.13
CA SER A 41 6.51 -3.63 -7.92
C SER A 41 5.67 -4.22 -9.07
N ARG A 42 5.36 -3.44 -10.11
CA ARG A 42 4.31 -3.77 -11.09
C ARG A 42 4.55 -5.11 -11.76
N GLN A 43 5.77 -5.33 -12.25
CA GLN A 43 6.14 -6.59 -12.91
C GLN A 43 5.93 -7.79 -11.99
N LYS A 44 6.36 -7.69 -10.73
CA LYS A 44 6.19 -8.77 -9.75
C LYS A 44 4.71 -9.04 -9.44
N ILE A 45 3.90 -7.98 -9.34
CA ILE A 45 2.46 -8.11 -9.13
C ILE A 45 1.81 -8.84 -10.32
N LYS A 46 2.16 -8.46 -11.56
CA LYS A 46 1.66 -9.12 -12.78
C LYS A 46 2.04 -10.60 -12.82
N GLU A 47 3.31 -10.93 -12.54
CA GLU A 47 3.78 -12.33 -12.49
C GLU A 47 2.96 -13.18 -11.51
N VAL A 48 2.67 -12.65 -10.31
CA VAL A 48 1.87 -13.36 -9.30
C VAL A 48 0.44 -13.56 -9.77
N TYR A 49 -0.19 -12.54 -10.37
CA TYR A 49 -1.54 -12.64 -10.89
C TYR A 49 -1.65 -13.63 -12.05
N GLN A 50 -0.75 -13.56 -13.04
CA GLN A 50 -0.72 -14.51 -14.16
C GLN A 50 -0.52 -15.94 -13.65
N THR A 51 0.41 -16.14 -12.71
CA THR A 51 0.65 -17.48 -12.12
C THR A 51 -0.58 -18.02 -11.42
N GLU A 52 -1.26 -17.23 -10.60
CA GLU A 52 -2.45 -17.68 -9.88
C GLU A 52 -3.67 -17.82 -10.81
N LEU A 53 -3.79 -17.00 -11.85
CA LEU A 53 -4.82 -17.10 -12.86
C LEU A 53 -4.66 -18.39 -13.67
N HIS A 54 -3.47 -18.69 -14.18
CA HIS A 54 -3.19 -19.95 -14.90
C HIS A 54 -3.49 -21.19 -14.07
N ARG A 55 -3.30 -21.13 -12.75
CA ARG A 55 -3.60 -22.26 -11.85
C ARG A 55 -5.09 -22.47 -11.57
N LYS A 56 -5.91 -21.42 -11.72
CA LYS A 56 -7.29 -21.40 -11.18
C LYS A 56 -8.34 -21.00 -12.20
N GLU A 57 -7.92 -20.61 -13.41
CA GLU A 57 -8.70 -20.03 -14.52
C GLU A 57 -9.33 -18.67 -14.19
N GLN A 58 -9.83 -18.50 -12.96
CA GLN A 58 -10.38 -17.25 -12.45
C GLN A 58 -9.96 -17.03 -10.99
N ILE A 59 -9.57 -15.80 -10.67
CA ILE A 59 -9.16 -15.44 -9.31
C ILE A 59 -9.91 -14.20 -8.82
N LYS A 60 -10.13 -14.11 -7.51
CA LYS A 60 -10.42 -12.86 -6.83
C LYS A 60 -9.16 -12.43 -6.08
N THR A 61 -8.77 -11.17 -6.22
CA THR A 61 -7.54 -10.67 -5.59
C THR A 61 -7.69 -9.26 -5.04
N ALA A 62 -6.82 -8.93 -4.09
CA ALA A 62 -6.63 -7.60 -3.53
C ALA A 62 -5.13 -7.38 -3.26
N ILE A 63 -4.69 -6.15 -3.44
CA ILE A 63 -3.41 -5.65 -2.91
C ILE A 63 -3.65 -5.05 -1.54
N ALA A 64 -2.78 -5.36 -0.58
CA ALA A 64 -2.74 -4.70 0.71
C ALA A 64 -1.33 -4.18 1.00
N VAL A 65 -1.23 -3.09 1.77
CA VAL A 65 0.05 -2.54 2.23
C VAL A 65 0.00 -2.28 3.73
N LYS A 66 1.13 -2.49 4.40
CA LYS A 66 1.33 -2.11 5.79
C LYS A 66 2.15 -0.83 5.85
N CYS A 67 1.57 0.21 6.42
CA CYS A 67 2.19 1.53 6.56
C CYS A 67 2.51 1.81 8.02
N SER A 68 3.62 2.52 8.24
CA SER A 68 4.02 3.07 9.53
C SER A 68 3.69 4.55 9.56
N TYR A 69 3.03 5.01 10.61
CA TYR A 69 2.71 6.42 10.82
C TYR A 69 3.20 6.88 12.19
N SER A 70 3.44 8.18 12.29
CA SER A 70 3.48 8.86 13.57
C SER A 70 2.40 9.93 13.64
N CYS A 71 1.94 10.23 14.85
CA CYS A 71 1.12 11.41 15.11
C CYS A 71 1.52 12.09 16.42
N SER A 72 1.43 13.41 16.44
CA SER A 72 1.62 14.18 17.67
C SER A 72 0.35 14.12 18.52
N ARG A 73 0.49 13.72 19.77
CA ARG A 73 -0.60 13.65 20.76
C ARG A 73 -0.30 14.60 21.92
N ARG A 74 -1.35 15.19 22.50
CA ARG A 74 -1.25 16.00 23.73
C ARG A 74 -1.54 15.13 24.95
N LYS A 75 -0.73 15.28 25.99
CA LYS A 75 -1.00 14.76 27.33
C LYS A 75 -1.91 15.71 28.11
N ILE A 76 -2.43 15.22 29.24
CA ILE A 76 -3.26 16.00 30.17
C ILE A 76 -2.48 17.20 30.74
N ASP A 77 -1.17 17.06 30.94
CA ASP A 77 -0.27 18.13 31.41
C ASP A 77 0.06 19.18 30.34
N GLY A 78 -0.50 19.07 29.13
CA GLY A 78 -0.26 19.98 28.01
C GLY A 78 0.99 19.66 27.18
N SER A 79 1.87 18.75 27.63
CA SER A 79 3.04 18.32 26.85
C SER A 79 2.63 17.47 25.64
N THR A 80 3.47 17.45 24.61
CA THR A 80 3.26 16.64 23.40
C THR A 80 4.15 15.41 23.41
N TYR A 81 3.64 14.28 22.92
CA TYR A 81 4.42 13.08 22.63
C TYR A 81 4.12 12.57 21.23
N THR A 82 5.05 11.81 20.67
CA THR A 82 4.87 11.14 19.39
C THR A 82 4.34 9.74 19.63
N ASP A 83 3.18 9.45 19.06
CA ASP A 83 2.59 8.12 19.03
C ASP A 83 2.87 7.47 17.67
N TYR A 84 3.11 6.16 17.67
CA TYR A 84 3.44 5.38 16.48
C TYR A 84 2.38 4.33 16.23
N MET A 85 1.93 4.22 14.98
CA MET A 85 0.89 3.28 14.58
C MET A 85 1.23 2.56 13.29
N TYR A 86 0.79 1.31 13.20
CA TYR A 86 0.93 0.49 12.01
C TYR A 86 -0.46 0.16 11.49
N LEU A 87 -0.78 0.62 10.28
CA LEU A 87 -2.08 0.40 9.67
C LEU A 87 -1.96 -0.43 8.40
N TYR A 88 -2.97 -1.26 8.16
CA TYR A 88 -3.13 -2.02 6.93
C TYR A 88 -4.15 -1.33 6.04
N HIS A 89 -3.73 -1.00 4.82
CA HIS A 89 -4.60 -0.49 3.76
C HIS A 89 -4.81 -1.59 2.76
N ARG A 90 -6.05 -1.77 2.30
CA ARG A 90 -6.43 -2.91 1.48
C ARG A 90 -7.39 -2.46 0.39
N SER A 91 -7.02 -2.73 -0.85
CA SER A 91 -7.89 -2.54 -2.01
C SER A 91 -9.08 -3.50 -1.96
N GLY A 92 -10.13 -3.19 -2.73
CA GLY A 92 -11.27 -4.07 -2.87
C GLY A 92 -10.88 -5.42 -3.49
N MET A 93 -11.46 -6.50 -2.96
CA MET A 93 -11.27 -7.85 -3.50
C MET A 93 -12.10 -7.98 -4.79
N ARG A 94 -11.44 -8.12 -5.95
CA ARG A 94 -12.12 -8.14 -7.26
C ARG A 94 -11.71 -9.32 -8.12
N PRO A 95 -12.62 -9.82 -8.99
CA PRO A 95 -12.28 -10.86 -9.93
C PRO A 95 -11.29 -10.35 -10.99
N ILE A 96 -10.43 -11.26 -11.44
CA ILE A 96 -9.62 -11.18 -12.66
C ILE A 96 -10.00 -12.46 -13.42
N LEU A 97 -10.61 -12.28 -14.60
CA LEU A 97 -11.15 -13.38 -15.42
C LEU A 97 -10.20 -13.73 -16.57
N SER A 98 -9.36 -12.78 -16.96
CA SER A 98 -8.37 -12.93 -18.01
C SER A 98 -7.11 -12.11 -17.69
N GLU A 99 -6.02 -12.39 -18.40
CA GLU A 99 -4.80 -11.56 -18.25
C GLU A 99 -5.03 -10.10 -18.66
N GLY A 100 -6.00 -9.83 -19.55
CA GLY A 100 -6.37 -8.48 -19.97
C GLY A 100 -6.91 -7.62 -18.82
N ASP A 101 -7.49 -8.24 -17.80
CA ASP A 101 -8.08 -7.52 -16.65
C ASP A 101 -7.03 -7.10 -15.60
N ILE A 102 -5.80 -7.63 -15.70
CA ILE A 102 -4.75 -7.44 -14.68
C ILE A 102 -4.37 -5.97 -14.52
N ASP A 103 -4.13 -5.27 -15.63
CA ASP A 103 -3.65 -3.89 -15.57
C ASP A 103 -4.74 -2.93 -15.05
N GLU A 104 -6.02 -3.18 -15.38
CA GLU A 104 -7.15 -2.44 -14.82
C GLU A 104 -7.26 -2.69 -13.31
N HIS A 105 -7.16 -3.95 -12.88
CA HIS A 105 -7.22 -4.32 -11.47
C HIS A 105 -6.12 -3.61 -10.65
N ILE A 106 -4.89 -3.60 -11.14
CA ILE A 106 -3.77 -2.91 -10.50
C ILE A 106 -4.05 -1.41 -10.41
N THR A 107 -4.50 -0.79 -11.50
CA THR A 107 -4.77 0.66 -11.57
C THR A 107 -5.85 1.09 -10.58
N ARG A 108 -6.94 0.31 -10.47
CA ARG A 108 -8.00 0.57 -9.49
C ARG A 108 -7.51 0.41 -8.05
N SER A 109 -6.71 -0.62 -7.80
CA SER A 109 -6.12 -0.88 -6.49
C SER A 109 -5.18 0.24 -6.03
N VAL A 110 -4.42 0.85 -6.97
CA VAL A 110 -3.59 2.03 -6.69
C VAL A 110 -4.43 3.17 -6.15
N GLY A 111 -5.48 3.57 -6.87
CA GLY A 111 -6.31 4.72 -6.48
C GLY A 111 -6.97 4.53 -5.12
N GLU A 112 -7.43 3.31 -4.83
CA GLU A 112 -8.06 3.00 -3.53
C GLU A 112 -7.08 3.03 -2.37
N LEU A 113 -5.91 2.42 -2.55
CA LEU A 113 -4.88 2.40 -1.51
C LEU A 113 -4.33 3.81 -1.25
N ASP A 114 -4.12 4.58 -2.32
CA ASP A 114 -3.64 5.97 -2.23
C ASP A 114 -4.63 6.84 -1.46
N ALA A 115 -5.93 6.74 -1.80
CA ALA A 115 -6.99 7.45 -1.08
C ALA A 115 -7.09 7.05 0.40
N GLN A 116 -6.94 5.76 0.74
CA GLN A 116 -6.95 5.30 2.13
C GLN A 116 -5.76 5.84 2.94
N VAL A 117 -4.56 5.89 2.33
CA VAL A 117 -3.38 6.48 2.97
C VAL A 117 -3.56 7.98 3.17
N GLU A 118 -4.06 8.68 2.15
CA GLU A 118 -4.37 10.11 2.21
C GLU A 118 -5.39 10.42 3.30
N GLU A 119 -6.48 9.65 3.39
CA GLU A 119 -7.52 9.83 4.40
C GLU A 119 -6.94 9.77 5.82
N VAL A 120 -6.07 8.80 6.11
CA VAL A 120 -5.39 8.72 7.41
C VAL A 120 -4.57 9.96 7.71
N LEU A 121 -3.84 10.45 6.72
CA LEU A 121 -3.00 11.64 6.84
C LEU A 121 -3.80 12.94 7.03
N LEU A 122 -5.08 12.94 6.64
CA LEU A 122 -6.00 14.06 6.80
C LEU A 122 -6.83 14.02 8.09
N ARG A 123 -6.76 12.94 8.89
CA ARG A 123 -7.54 12.80 10.15
C ARG A 123 -7.19 13.81 11.25
N GLY A 124 -6.12 14.57 11.09
CA GLY A 124 -5.77 15.65 12.01
C GLY A 124 -4.38 16.23 11.77
N SER A 125 -4.08 17.33 12.45
CA SER A 125 -2.75 17.94 12.41
C SER A 125 -1.70 17.00 13.03
N GLY A 126 -0.57 16.85 12.36
CA GLY A 126 0.59 16.14 12.92
C GLY A 126 0.71 14.67 12.55
N TYR A 127 -0.14 14.15 11.65
CA TYR A 127 0.07 12.84 11.04
C TYR A 127 1.20 12.88 10.00
N THR A 128 2.10 11.92 10.11
CA THR A 128 3.22 11.70 9.19
C THR A 128 3.23 10.25 8.78
N LEU A 129 3.31 9.98 7.48
CA LEU A 129 3.61 8.65 6.97
C LEU A 129 5.13 8.48 7.07
N LEU A 130 5.58 7.55 7.90
CA LEU A 130 7.01 7.25 8.07
C LEU A 130 7.55 6.35 6.96
N GLY A 131 6.65 5.59 6.34
CA GLY A 131 6.96 4.74 5.19
C GLY A 131 6.02 3.54 5.07
N ILE A 132 6.13 2.85 3.95
CA ILE A 132 5.51 1.56 3.69
C ILE A 132 6.51 0.48 4.08
N LEU A 133 6.03 -0.52 4.82
CA LEU A 133 6.87 -1.60 5.37
C LEU A 133 6.73 -2.88 4.53
N THR A 134 5.53 -3.17 4.07
CA THR A 134 5.23 -4.43 3.39
C THR A 134 4.08 -4.26 2.41
N ILE A 135 4.17 -4.95 1.28
CA ILE A 135 3.09 -5.15 0.32
C ILE A 135 2.68 -6.62 0.31
N TYR A 136 1.38 -6.87 0.16
CA TYR A 136 0.78 -8.20 0.14
C TYR A 136 -0.10 -8.33 -1.10
N ILE A 137 -0.09 -9.53 -1.69
CA ILE A 137 -1.09 -9.95 -2.68
C ILE A 137 -1.94 -11.05 -2.06
N GLU A 138 -3.23 -10.80 -1.93
CA GLU A 138 -4.20 -11.78 -1.47
C GLU A 138 -4.97 -12.36 -2.64
N THR A 139 -5.12 -13.69 -2.70
CA THR A 139 -5.84 -14.33 -3.81
C THR A 139 -6.70 -15.49 -3.31
N ILE A 140 -7.93 -15.60 -3.83
CA ILE A 140 -8.82 -16.76 -3.68
C ILE A 140 -9.30 -17.22 -5.07
N LYS A 141 -9.70 -18.49 -5.19
CA LYS A 141 -10.32 -19.02 -6.40
C LYS A 141 -11.77 -18.50 -6.50
N VAL A 142 -12.24 -18.18 -7.70
CA VAL A 142 -13.68 -17.94 -7.95
C VAL A 142 -14.35 -19.30 -8.08
N LEU A 143 -15.40 -19.54 -7.26
CA LEU A 143 -16.20 -20.78 -7.30
C LEU A 143 -17.10 -20.80 -8.54
#